data_AF-A0A0D0ITG2-F1
#
_entry.id   AF-A0A0D0ITG2-F1
#
_cell.length_a   1.000
_cell.length_b   1.000
_cell.length_c   1.000
_cell.angle_alpha   90.00
_cell.angle_beta   90.00
_cell.angle_gamma   90.00
#
_symmetry.space_group_name_H-M   'P 1'
#
loop_
_entity.id
_entity.type
_entity.pdbx_description
1 polymer ?
#
loop_
_entity_poly.entity_id
_entity_poly.type
_entity_poly.pdbx_seq_one_letter_code
_entity_poly.pdbx_strand_id
1 'polypeptide(L)'
;MKNEPTQTIGWVSNNPGYQAGDTELARLEKEYRGSATIEDAQGLYDEMQQYIEDLRPLSRLGDTHDMFASSSRLDNIKVFDASITWWNVTEVD
;
A
#
# COMPACT_ATOMS: atom_id res chain seq x y z
N MET A 1 7.36 -17.05 8.21
CA MET A 1 7.51 -16.19 7.01
C MET A 1 7.14 -14.79 7.45
N LYS A 2 7.95 -13.77 7.13
CA LYS A 2 7.55 -12.38 7.36
C LYS A 2 6.53 -12.07 6.27
N ASN A 3 5.25 -11.93 6.61
CA ASN A 3 4.23 -11.61 5.62
C ASN A 3 4.59 -10.27 4.97
N GLU A 4 4.50 -10.18 3.65
CA GLU A 4 4.65 -8.90 2.97
C GLU A 4 3.51 -7.98 3.45
N PRO A 5 3.80 -6.72 3.81
CA PRO A 5 2.77 -5.82 4.30
C PRO A 5 1.72 -5.60 3.22
N THR A 6 0.48 -6.01 3.52
CA THR A 6 -0.67 -5.85 2.66
C THR A 6 -1.05 -4.39 2.52
N GLN A 7 -1.29 -3.93 1.29
CA GLN A 7 -1.90 -2.62 1.03
C GLN A 7 -3.41 -2.62 1.30
N THR A 8 -3.96 -3.77 1.65
CA THR A 8 -5.41 -3.99 1.81
C THR A 8 -6.00 -3.29 3.04
N ILE A 9 -5.19 -2.96 4.07
CA ILE A 9 -5.67 -2.29 5.30
C ILE A 9 -6.41 -0.98 4.96
N GLY A 10 -5.84 -0.11 4.11
CA GLY A 10 -6.46 1.17 3.73
C GLY A 10 -7.65 1.05 2.77
N TRP A 11 -7.83 -0.12 2.16
CA TRP A 11 -8.88 -0.38 1.17
C TRP A 11 -10.13 -0.97 1.85
N VAL A 12 -9.96 -1.94 2.75
CA VAL A 12 -11.07 -2.73 3.32
C VAL A 12 -12.10 -1.88 4.03
N SER A 13 -11.67 -0.94 4.88
CA SER A 13 -12.57 -0.10 5.68
C SER A 13 -13.56 0.74 4.85
N ASN A 14 -13.21 1.06 3.60
CA ASN A 14 -14.03 1.89 2.71
C ASN A 14 -14.77 1.10 1.62
N ASN A 15 -14.69 -0.24 1.61
CA ASN A 15 -15.25 -1.01 0.53
C ASN A 15 -16.72 -1.40 0.72
N PRO A 16 -17.57 -1.25 -0.32
CA PRO A 16 -18.96 -1.70 -0.27
C PRO A 16 -19.04 -3.19 0.07
N GLY A 17 -19.82 -3.52 1.09
CA GLY A 17 -19.96 -4.90 1.58
C GLY A 17 -19.08 -5.24 2.78
N TYR A 18 -18.06 -4.42 3.09
CA TYR A 18 -17.37 -4.49 4.37
C TYR A 18 -18.11 -3.60 5.39
N GLN A 19 -18.71 -4.21 6.41
CA GLN A 19 -19.37 -3.48 7.49
C GLN A 19 -18.38 -3.25 8.63
N ALA A 20 -17.69 -2.10 8.58
CA ALA A 20 -16.59 -1.75 9.48
C ALA A 20 -17.04 -1.36 10.91
N GLY A 21 -18.32 -1.05 11.12
CA GLY A 21 -18.84 -0.64 12.42
C GLY A 21 -18.80 -1.81 13.40
N ASP A 22 -17.95 -1.70 14.43
CA ASP A 22 -17.64 -2.70 15.47
C ASP A 22 -16.74 -3.87 15.05
N THR A 23 -15.79 -3.64 14.14
CA THR A 23 -14.72 -4.61 13.84
C THR A 23 -13.45 -4.33 14.64
N GLU A 24 -12.73 -5.40 15.01
CA GLU A 24 -11.41 -5.32 15.64
C GLU A 24 -10.43 -4.47 14.83
N LEU A 25 -10.55 -4.48 13.49
CA LEU A 25 -9.78 -3.61 12.62
C LEU A 25 -10.01 -2.11 12.90
N ALA A 26 -11.25 -1.69 13.16
CA ALA A 26 -11.54 -0.29 13.47
C ALA A 26 -10.94 0.16 14.81
N ARG A 27 -10.86 -0.75 15.79
CA ARG A 27 -10.16 -0.53 17.06
C ARG A 27 -8.66 -0.36 16.82
N LEU A 28 -8.04 -1.32 16.13
CA LEU A 28 -6.61 -1.30 15.80
C LEU A 28 -6.21 -0.05 14.99
N GLU A 29 -7.01 0.34 14.00
CA GLU A 29 -6.75 1.56 13.23
C GLU A 29 -6.78 2.83 14.09
N LYS A 30 -7.72 2.89 15.05
CA LYS A 30 -7.84 4.03 15.96
C LYS A 30 -6.62 4.12 16.89
N GLU A 31 -6.17 2.99 17.42
CA GLU A 31 -4.99 2.91 18.28
C GLU A 31 -3.71 3.20 17.50
N TYR A 32 -3.58 2.68 16.28
CA TYR A 32 -2.47 2.97 15.38
C TYR A 32 -2.34 4.48 15.12
N ARG A 33 -3.44 5.16 14.78
CA ARG A 33 -3.46 6.62 14.57
C ARG A 33 -3.16 7.43 15.85
N GLY A 34 -3.43 6.85 17.02
CA GLY A 34 -3.19 7.47 18.32
C GLY A 34 -1.84 7.14 18.95
N SER A 35 -1.00 6.35 18.28
CA SER A 35 0.27 5.87 18.83
C SER A 35 1.29 6.99 19.00
N ALA A 36 1.95 7.04 20.16
CA ALA A 36 2.93 8.07 20.50
C ALA A 36 4.33 7.80 19.91
N THR A 37 4.63 6.54 19.58
CA THR A 37 5.93 6.12 19.07
C THR A 37 5.79 5.31 17.78
N ILE A 38 6.86 5.29 16.99
CA ILE A 38 6.94 4.49 15.77
C ILE A 38 6.92 2.99 16.09
N GLU A 39 7.54 2.58 17.20
CA GLU A 39 7.61 1.17 17.61
C GLU A 39 6.21 0.63 17.97
N ASP A 40 5.43 1.39 18.75
CA ASP A 40 4.05 1.03 19.07
C ASP A 40 3.17 0.99 17.80
N ALA A 41 3.35 1.96 16.91
CA ALA A 41 2.65 2.00 15.63
C ALA A 41 3.00 0.79 14.75
N GLN A 42 4.26 0.35 14.75
CA GLN A 42 4.71 -0.82 14.00
C GLN A 42 4.03 -2.10 14.50
N GLY A 43 3.96 -2.30 15.83
CA GLY A 43 3.28 -3.45 16.42
C GLY A 43 1.80 -3.51 16.08
N LEU A 44 1.09 -2.38 16.19
CA LEU A 44 -0.31 -2.28 15.81
C LEU A 44 -0.53 -2.48 14.30
N TYR A 45 0.42 -2.05 13.48
CA TYR A 45 0.39 -2.31 12.04
C TYR A 45 0.50 -3.80 11.74
N ASP A 46 1.42 -4.51 12.40
CA ASP A 46 1.57 -5.97 12.25
C ASP A 46 0.31 -6.73 12.73
N GLU A 47 -0.36 -6.26 13.78
CA GLU A 47 -1.65 -6.82 14.23
C GLU A 47 -2.77 -6.61 13.20
N MET A 48 -2.87 -5.42 12.60
CA MET A 48 -3.82 -5.17 11.52
C MET A 48 -3.55 -6.06 10.29
N GLN A 49 -2.27 -6.26 9.95
CA GLN A 49 -1.86 -7.17 8.87
C GLN A 49 -2.37 -8.59 9.13
N GLN A 50 -2.15 -9.11 10.34
CA GLN A 50 -2.61 -10.46 10.69
C GLN A 50 -4.13 -10.58 10.68
N TYR A 51 -4.86 -9.57 11.20
CA TYR A 51 -6.32 -9.57 11.17
C TYR A 51 -6.88 -9.64 9.73
N ILE A 52 -6.29 -8.88 8.80
CA ILE A 52 -6.67 -8.92 7.38
C ILE A 52 -6.37 -10.29 6.76
N GLU A 53 -5.21 -10.89 7.08
CA GLU A 53 -4.83 -12.23 6.60
C GLU A 53 -5.72 -13.35 7.14
N ASP A 54 -6.26 -13.20 8.36
CA ASP A 54 -7.19 -14.16 8.95
C ASP A 54 -8.59 -14.03 8.33
N LEU A 55 -9.05 -12.80 8.11
CA LEU A 55 -10.35 -12.53 7.51
C LEU A 55 -10.37 -12.86 6.00
N ARG A 56 -9.23 -12.72 5.33
CA ARG A 56 -9.05 -12.83 3.87
C ARG A 56 -10.17 -12.14 3.06
N PRO A 57 -10.47 -10.84 3.31
CA PRO A 57 -11.51 -10.14 2.58
C PRO A 57 -11.17 -9.99 1.09
N LEU A 58 -9.88 -10.09 0.75
CA LEU A 58 -9.36 -10.13 -0.60
C LEU A 58 -8.36 -11.27 -0.74
N SER A 59 -8.26 -11.80 -1.96
CA SER A 59 -7.20 -12.73 -2.35
C SER A 59 -6.26 -12.05 -3.32
N ARG A 60 -4.95 -12.10 -3.06
CA ARG A 60 -3.92 -11.61 -4.01
C ARG A 60 -3.99 -12.47 -5.28
N LEU A 61 -4.25 -11.84 -6.42
CA LEU A 61 -4.27 -12.50 -7.73
C LEU A 61 -2.88 -12.56 -8.37
N GLY A 62 -2.02 -11.59 -8.05
CA GLY A 62 -0.67 -11.47 -8.60
C GLY A 62 -0.15 -10.04 -8.43
N ASP A 63 1.05 -9.81 -8.96
CA ASP A 63 1.70 -8.51 -8.93
C ASP A 63 1.53 -7.78 -10.26
N THR A 64 1.44 -6.45 -10.19
CA THR A 64 1.41 -5.59 -11.37
C THR A 64 2.83 -5.24 -11.78
N HIS A 65 3.15 -5.47 -13.06
CA HIS A 65 4.41 -5.06 -13.66
C HIS A 65 4.13 -3.95 -14.67
N ASP A 66 4.55 -2.73 -14.34
CA ASP A 66 4.39 -1.60 -15.26
C ASP A 66 5.49 -1.61 -16.32
N MET A 67 5.06 -1.49 -17.57
CA MET A 67 5.95 -1.36 -18.71
C MET A 67 5.82 0.04 -19.30
N PHE A 68 6.93 0.76 -19.33
CA PHE A 68 7.02 2.09 -19.92
C PHE A 68 7.81 2.04 -21.22
N ALA A 69 7.34 2.78 -22.22
CA ALA A 69 8.04 2.98 -23.48
C ALA A 69 8.19 4.48 -23.75
N SER A 70 9.38 4.88 -24.19
CA SER A 70 9.69 6.27 -24.52
C SER A 70 10.40 6.36 -25.87
N SER A 71 10.37 7.55 -26.46
CA SER A 71 11.21 7.86 -27.61
C SER A 71 12.69 7.80 -27.22
N SER A 72 13.55 7.34 -28.13
CA SER A 72 15.02 7.38 -27.96
C SER A 72 15.59 8.81 -27.95
N ARG A 73 14.75 9.82 -28.16
CA ARG A 73 15.10 11.25 -28.07
C ARG A 73 14.95 11.82 -26.67
N LEU A 74 14.48 11.02 -25.71
CA LEU A 74 14.29 11.45 -24.32
C LEU A 74 15.38 10.85 -23.43
N ASP A 75 15.94 11.68 -22.55
CA ASP A 75 16.95 11.32 -21.55
C ASP A 75 16.42 11.60 -20.13
N ASN A 76 17.16 11.14 -19.12
CA ASN A 76 16.86 11.31 -17.69
C ASN A 76 15.50 10.74 -17.25
N ILE A 77 15.00 9.73 -17.97
CA ILE A 77 13.78 9.01 -17.59
C ILE A 77 14.07 8.18 -16.35
N LYS A 78 13.46 8.60 -15.22
CA LYS A 78 13.49 7.86 -13.96
C LYS A 78 12.09 7.41 -13.61
N VAL A 79 11.98 6.14 -13.21
CA VAL A 79 10.74 5.56 -12.67
C VAL A 79 10.84 5.60 -11.15
N PHE A 80 9.82 6.15 -10.50
CA PHE A 80 9.66 6.18 -9.07
C PHE A 80 8.23 5.79 -8.72
N ASP A 81 8.07 4.80 -7.84
CA ASP A 81 6.76 4.36 -7.32
C ASP A 81 5.70 4.14 -8.43
N ALA A 82 5.98 3.19 -9.34
CA ALA A 82 5.10 2.87 -10.48
C ALA A 82 4.78 4.05 -11.42
N SER A 83 5.55 5.15 -11.36
CA SER A 83 5.30 6.33 -12.18
C SER A 83 6.59 6.92 -12.77
N ILE A 84 6.49 7.59 -13.93
CA ILE A 84 7.61 8.33 -14.50
C ILE A 84 7.71 9.69 -13.80
N THR A 85 8.93 10.04 -13.37
CA THR A 85 9.24 11.37 -12.84
C THR A 85 9.38 12.39 -13.98
N TRP A 86 8.24 12.83 -14.52
CA TRP A 86 8.17 13.62 -15.76
C TRP A 86 8.96 14.93 -15.75
N TRP A 87 9.06 15.61 -14.61
CA TRP A 87 9.73 16.91 -14.52
C TRP A 87 11.26 16.85 -14.64
N ASN A 88 11.85 15.65 -14.62
CA ASN A 88 13.28 15.45 -14.81
C ASN A 88 13.63 14.97 -16.23
N VAL A 89 12.63 14.71 -17.09
CA VAL A 89 12.84 14.20 -18.45
C VAL A 89 13.32 15.33 -19.36
N THR A 90 14.38 15.08 -20.11
CA THR A 90 14.97 16.05 -21.05
C THR A 90 15.01 15.47 -22.46
N GLU A 91 15.18 16.31 -23.49
CA GLU A 91 15.54 15.82 -24.83
C GLU A 91 17.05 15.54 -24.91
N VAL A 92 17.44 14.59 -25.77
CA VAL A 92 18.84 14.33 -26.13
C VAL A 92 19.26 15.40 -27.12
N ASP A 93 20.40 16.06 -26.87
CA ASP A 93 21.03 17.04 -27.77
C ASP A 93 21.42 16.45 -29.14
#